data_AF-A0A1B2ELX4-F1
#
_entry.id   AF-A0A1B2ELX4-F1
#
_cell.length_a   1.000
_cell.length_b   1.000
_cell.length_c   1.000
_cell.angle_alpha   90.00
_cell.angle_beta   90.00
_cell.angle_gamma   90.00
#
_symmetry.space_group_name_H-M   'P 1'
#
loop_
_entity.id
_entity.type
_entity.pdbx_description
1 polymer ?
#
loop_
_entity_poly.entity_id
_entity_poly.type
_entity_poly.pdbx_seq_one_letter_code
_entity_poly.pdbx_strand_id
1 'polypeptide(L)'
;MLPENITLVVGRNERWSGRAATEPFEAGWAREAVIFVRALKEPKGEQPLARVEISPDGMRWVAEGTEIPMPSREGGIAVLRVKHFGNWLRVAADFPPDAECTVLATVHLKA
;
A
#
# COMPACT_ATOMS: atom_id res chain seq x y z
N MET A 1 -2.38 15.10 26.37
CA MET A 1 -2.02 15.44 24.98
C MET A 1 -2.81 14.51 24.06
N LEU A 2 -3.39 15.00 22.97
CA LEU A 2 -4.16 14.17 22.03
C LEU A 2 -3.19 13.34 21.16
N PRO A 3 -3.53 12.09 20.80
CA PRO A 3 -2.68 11.28 19.91
C PRO A 3 -2.48 11.93 18.54
N GLU A 4 -1.24 11.91 18.04
CA GLU A 4 -0.91 12.39 16.70
C GLU A 4 -1.49 11.47 15.62
N ASN A 5 -1.93 12.07 14.52
CA ASN A 5 -2.38 11.32 13.35
C ASN A 5 -2.18 12.09 12.05
N ILE A 6 -1.97 11.35 10.96
CA ILE A 6 -1.89 11.91 9.60
C ILE A 6 -2.53 10.96 8.60
N THR A 7 -3.07 11.53 7.52
CA THR A 7 -3.48 10.80 6.32
C THR A 7 -2.70 11.31 5.13
N LEU A 8 -2.16 10.39 4.34
CA LEU A 8 -1.27 10.68 3.23
C LEU A 8 -1.76 9.96 1.99
N VAL A 9 -1.58 10.58 0.83
CA VAL A 9 -1.73 9.94 -0.48
C VAL A 9 -0.35 9.51 -0.93
N VAL A 10 -0.11 8.21 -0.99
CA VAL A 10 1.21 7.61 -1.35
C VAL A 10 1.23 7.02 -2.76
N GLY A 11 0.07 7.02 -3.43
CA GLY A 11 0.00 6.87 -4.87
C GLY A 11 -1.35 7.34 -5.40
N ARG A 12 -1.38 8.00 -6.56
CA ARG A 12 -2.63 8.57 -7.10
C ARG A 12 -2.67 8.51 -8.62
N ASN A 13 -3.70 7.83 -9.13
CA ASN A 13 -3.91 7.66 -10.56
C ASN A 13 -2.69 7.02 -11.25
N GLU A 14 -2.03 6.13 -10.51
CA GLU A 14 -0.87 5.37 -10.97
C GLU A 14 -1.33 4.06 -11.57
N ARG A 15 -0.79 3.73 -12.75
CA ARG A 15 -1.01 2.42 -13.37
C ARG A 15 0.02 1.44 -12.84
N TRP A 16 -0.42 0.46 -12.06
CA TRP A 16 0.40 -0.63 -11.56
C TRP A 16 0.32 -1.83 -12.50
N SER A 17 1.47 -2.42 -12.83
CA SER A 17 1.67 -3.61 -13.66
C SER A 17 3.10 -4.12 -13.44
N GLY A 18 3.39 -5.40 -13.71
CA GLY A 18 4.66 -6.00 -13.33
C GLY A 18 4.94 -5.83 -11.83
N ARG A 19 6.15 -5.40 -11.46
CA ARG A 19 6.46 -5.02 -10.06
C ARG A 19 6.07 -3.56 -9.83
N ALA A 20 5.16 -3.32 -8.89
CA ALA A 20 4.73 -1.97 -8.55
C ALA A 20 4.73 -1.76 -7.03
N ALA A 21 4.99 -0.53 -6.60
CA ALA A 21 4.90 -0.11 -5.21
C ALA A 21 4.51 1.36 -5.11
N THR A 22 3.95 1.76 -3.97
CA THR A 22 3.71 3.18 -3.65
C THR A 22 5.02 3.92 -3.44
N GLU A 23 4.96 5.25 -3.45
CA GLU A 23 6.01 6.05 -2.82
C GLU A 23 6.13 5.64 -1.34
N PRO A 24 7.36 5.49 -0.82
CA PRO A 24 7.56 5.13 0.57
C PRO A 24 7.30 6.32 1.49
N PHE A 25 6.93 6.04 2.74
CA PHE A 25 6.75 7.08 3.75
C PHE A 25 7.47 6.75 5.06
N GLU A 26 8.13 7.75 5.64
CA GLU A 26 8.79 7.67 6.94
C GLU A 26 7.77 7.89 8.06
N ALA A 27 7.47 6.81 8.78
CA ALA A 27 6.41 6.70 9.77
C ALA A 27 6.94 6.28 11.15
N GLY A 28 8.23 6.49 11.48
CA GLY A 28 8.84 6.03 12.73
C GLY A 28 8.22 6.56 14.02
N TRP A 29 7.40 7.60 13.94
CA TRP A 29 6.63 8.14 15.07
C TRP A 29 5.30 7.41 15.30
N ALA A 30 4.78 6.69 14.30
CA ALA A 30 3.48 6.03 14.34
C ALA A 30 3.56 4.60 14.89
N ARG A 31 2.47 4.15 15.52
CA ARG A 31 2.35 2.80 16.08
C ARG A 31 1.52 1.85 15.24
N GLU A 32 0.56 2.39 14.50
CA GLU A 32 -0.32 1.63 13.62
C GLU A 32 -0.61 2.38 12.32
N ALA A 33 -0.84 1.61 11.26
CA ALA A 33 -1.20 2.12 9.95
C ALA A 33 -2.40 1.36 9.37
N VAL A 34 -3.34 2.10 8.79
CA VAL A 34 -4.39 1.55 7.92
C VAL A 34 -4.15 2.08 6.52
N ILE A 35 -4.00 1.17 5.57
CA ILE A 35 -3.68 1.48 4.18
C ILE A 35 -4.86 1.07 3.31
N PHE A 36 -5.34 1.98 2.49
CA PHE A 36 -6.41 1.71 1.52
C PHE A 36 -5.84 1.78 0.11
N VAL A 37 -6.08 0.74 -0.68
CA VAL A 37 -5.79 0.72 -2.11
C VAL A 37 -7.11 0.62 -2.85
N ARG A 38 -7.43 1.64 -3.66
CA ARG A 38 -8.66 1.71 -4.45
C ARG A 38 -8.36 1.60 -5.94
N ALA A 39 -9.09 0.74 -6.64
CA ALA A 39 -9.08 0.74 -8.11
C ALA A 39 -9.88 1.95 -8.64
N LEU A 40 -9.22 2.79 -9.43
CA LEU A 40 -9.80 3.99 -10.04
C LEU A 40 -10.43 3.73 -11.42
N LYS A 41 -10.13 2.58 -12.01
CA LYS A 41 -10.64 2.09 -13.29
C LYS A 41 -10.84 0.58 -13.18
N GLU A 42 -11.58 -0.01 -14.11
CA GLU A 42 -11.71 -1.47 -14.18
C GLU A 42 -10.32 -2.15 -14.32
N PRO A 43 -9.91 -2.99 -13.36
CA PRO A 43 -8.64 -3.72 -13.44
C PRO A 43 -8.64 -4.70 -14.62
N LYS A 44 -7.47 -5.00 -15.17
CA LYS A 44 -7.30 -5.99 -16.24
C LYS A 44 -6.50 -7.17 -15.74
N GLY A 45 -6.85 -8.36 -16.23
CA GLY A 45 -6.18 -9.61 -15.86
C GLY A 45 -6.43 -10.03 -14.40
N GLU A 46 -5.81 -11.15 -14.03
CA GLU A 46 -5.87 -11.67 -12.66
C GLU A 46 -5.14 -10.74 -11.69
N GLN A 47 -5.84 -10.27 -10.66
CA GLN A 47 -5.29 -9.32 -9.70
C GLN A 47 -4.44 -10.02 -8.64
N PRO A 48 -3.23 -9.53 -8.35
CA PRO A 48 -2.33 -10.17 -7.39
C PRO A 48 -2.72 -9.87 -5.94
N LEU A 49 -1.92 -10.38 -5.00
CA LEU A 49 -1.91 -9.88 -3.64
C LEU A 49 -1.11 -8.57 -3.56
N ALA A 50 -1.65 -7.58 -2.86
CA ALA A 50 -0.90 -6.46 -2.33
C ALA A 50 -0.33 -6.83 -0.96
N ARG A 51 0.88 -6.37 -0.67
CA ARG A 51 1.59 -6.62 0.59
C ARG A 51 2.12 -5.32 1.19
N VAL A 52 2.20 -5.27 2.52
CA VAL A 52 2.94 -4.23 3.22
C VAL A 52 4.42 -4.60 3.22
N GLU A 53 5.27 -3.63 2.87
CA GLU A 53 6.71 -3.75 3.01
C GLU A 53 7.25 -2.69 3.98
N ILE A 54 8.25 -3.10 4.76
CA ILE A 54 8.97 -2.24 5.70
C ILE A 54 10.44 -2.13 5.32
N SER A 55 11.09 -1.05 5.74
CA SER A 55 12.51 -0.82 5.49
C SER A 55 13.21 -0.13 6.66
N PRO A 56 14.46 -0.51 6.97
CA PRO A 56 15.28 0.22 7.94
C PRO A 56 15.83 1.53 7.36
N ASP A 57 16.00 1.63 6.05
CA ASP A 57 16.75 2.69 5.36
C ASP A 57 15.99 3.35 4.19
N GLY A 58 14.76 2.91 3.91
CA GLY A 58 13.97 3.33 2.74
C GLY A 58 14.49 2.81 1.40
N MET A 59 15.54 1.98 1.39
CA MET A 59 16.20 1.46 0.18
C MET A 59 16.00 -0.04 0.02
N ARG A 60 16.09 -0.80 1.13
CA ARG A 60 15.93 -2.26 1.15
C ARG A 60 14.63 -2.65 1.82
N TRP A 61 13.81 -3.40 1.11
CA TRP A 61 12.44 -3.67 1.49
C TRP A 61 12.23 -5.15 1.79
N VAL A 62 11.51 -5.42 2.86
CA VAL A 62 11.09 -6.78 3.24
C VAL A 62 9.57 -6.80 3.40
N ALA A 63 8.95 -7.90 2.98
CA ALA A 63 7.54 -8.13 3.26
C ALA A 63 7.35 -8.27 4.77
N GLU A 64 6.46 -7.47 5.35
CA GLU A 64 6.17 -7.51 6.78
C GLU A 64 5.31 -8.73 7.16
N GLY A 65 4.47 -9.19 6.23
CA GLY A 65 3.59 -10.36 6.37
C GLY A 65 2.11 -10.04 6.14
N THR A 66 1.71 -8.78 6.24
CA THR A 66 0.35 -8.34 5.90
C THR A 66 0.13 -8.35 4.38
N GLU A 67 -0.80 -9.19 3.91
CA GLU A 67 -1.20 -9.30 2.50
C GLU A 67 -2.73 -9.30 2.32
N ILE A 68 -3.21 -8.79 1.18
CA ILE A 68 -4.63 -8.79 0.81
C ILE A 68 -4.79 -8.86 -0.71
N PRO A 69 -5.85 -9.50 -1.25
CA PRO A 69 -6.14 -9.40 -2.68
C PRO A 69 -6.33 -7.96 -3.13
N MET A 70 -5.71 -7.59 -4.26
CA MET A 70 -5.96 -6.32 -4.93
C MET A 70 -7.44 -6.22 -5.37
N PRO A 71 -8.02 -5.00 -5.46
CA PRO A 71 -9.39 -4.84 -5.91
C PRO A 71 -9.59 -5.37 -7.34
N SER A 72 -10.66 -6.12 -7.57
CA SER A 72 -10.95 -6.79 -8.85
C SER A 72 -12.03 -6.11 -9.71
N ARG A 73 -12.45 -4.89 -9.34
CA ARG A 73 -13.45 -4.09 -10.06
C ARG A 73 -13.24 -2.61 -9.81
N GLU A 74 -13.72 -1.75 -10.71
CA GLU A 74 -13.70 -0.31 -10.53
C GLU A 74 -14.37 0.11 -9.21
N GLY A 75 -13.72 1.01 -8.47
CA GLY A 75 -14.17 1.50 -7.17
C GLY A 75 -13.99 0.51 -6.02
N GLY A 76 -13.54 -0.73 -6.29
CA GLY A 76 -13.20 -1.69 -5.25
C GLY A 76 -12.07 -1.18 -4.35
N ILE A 77 -12.10 -1.54 -3.07
CA ILE A 77 -11.15 -1.09 -2.04
C ILE A 77 -10.58 -2.31 -1.33
N ALA A 78 -9.26 -2.39 -1.27
CA ALA A 78 -8.52 -3.31 -0.42
C ALA A 78 -7.97 -2.55 0.80
N VAL A 79 -7.92 -3.21 1.95
CA VAL A 79 -7.50 -2.60 3.22
C VAL A 79 -6.42 -3.44 3.86
N LEU A 80 -5.24 -2.86 4.04
CA LEU A 80 -4.13 -3.44 4.80
C LEU A 80 -4.02 -2.75 6.15
N ARG A 81 -3.70 -3.51 7.20
CA ARG A 81 -3.56 -3.01 8.58
C ARG A 81 -2.29 -3.58 9.17
N VAL A 82 -1.42 -2.72 9.70
CA VAL A 82 -0.11 -3.13 10.22
C VAL A 82 0.24 -2.38 11.51
N LYS A 83 1.02 -3.03 12.37
CA LYS A 83 1.58 -2.49 13.62
C LYS A 83 3.06 -2.90 13.70
N HIS A 84 3.83 -2.24 14.56
CA HIS A 84 5.24 -2.60 14.82
C HIS A 84 6.16 -2.59 13.58
N PHE A 85 5.92 -1.66 12.64
CA PHE A 85 6.59 -1.61 11.33
C PHE A 85 7.93 -0.85 11.29
N GLY A 86 8.39 -0.28 12.41
CA GLY A 86 9.65 0.46 12.44
C GLY A 86 9.53 1.84 11.78
N ASN A 87 10.45 2.17 10.86
CA ASN A 87 10.55 3.52 10.31
C ASN A 87 9.84 3.71 8.97
N TRP A 88 10.13 2.91 7.95
CA TRP A 88 9.61 3.14 6.60
C TRP A 88 8.53 2.14 6.21
N LEU A 89 7.48 2.63 5.55
CA LEU A 89 6.34 1.86 5.05
C LEU A 89 6.09 2.10 3.55
N ARG A 90 5.70 1.03 2.83
CA ARG A 90 5.06 1.12 1.52
C ARG A 90 4.13 -0.07 1.27
N VAL A 91 3.33 0.02 0.21
CA VAL A 91 2.58 -1.14 -0.33
C VAL A 91 3.19 -1.54 -1.66
N ALA A 92 3.36 -2.84 -1.88
CA ALA A 92 3.85 -3.41 -3.12
C ALA A 92 2.93 -4.52 -3.64
N ALA A 93 2.99 -4.78 -4.94
CA ALA A 93 2.30 -5.89 -5.58
C ALA A 93 3.10 -6.36 -6.81
N ASP A 94 3.09 -7.67 -7.06
CA ASP A 94 3.71 -8.27 -8.23
C ASP A 94 2.61 -8.82 -9.15
N PHE A 95 2.31 -8.08 -10.21
CA PHE A 95 1.29 -8.43 -11.18
C PHE A 95 1.78 -9.51 -12.16
N PRO A 96 0.93 -10.50 -12.48
CA PRO A 96 1.15 -11.37 -13.64
C PRO A 96 1.28 -10.60 -14.96
N PRO A 97 1.82 -11.23 -16.02
CA PRO A 97 1.77 -10.66 -17.36
C PRO A 97 0.35 -10.23 -17.75
N ASP A 98 0.24 -9.10 -18.46
CA ASP A 98 -1.01 -8.51 -18.94
C ASP A 98 -2.02 -8.09 -17.85
N ALA A 99 -1.67 -8.22 -16.56
CA ALA A 99 -2.47 -7.71 -15.46
C ALA A 99 -2.07 -6.26 -15.10
N GLU A 100 -3.07 -5.41 -14.87
CA GLU A 100 -2.87 -4.03 -14.44
C GLU A 100 -4.02 -3.50 -13.58
N CYS A 101 -3.72 -2.51 -12.75
CA CYS A 101 -4.71 -1.76 -11.98
C CYS A 101 -4.30 -0.28 -11.87
N THR A 102 -5.23 0.65 -12.12
CA THR A 102 -4.99 2.07 -11.85
C THR A 102 -5.41 2.38 -10.42
N VAL A 103 -4.50 2.81 -9.55
CA VAL A 103 -4.73 2.87 -8.11
C VAL A 103 -4.76 4.28 -7.52
N LEU A 104 -5.50 4.42 -6.42
CA LEU A 104 -5.31 5.43 -5.39
C LEU A 104 -4.93 4.71 -4.10
N ALA A 105 -3.76 5.01 -3.55
CA ALA A 105 -3.27 4.46 -2.29
C ALA A 105 -3.19 5.55 -1.23
N THR A 106 -3.80 5.31 -0.07
CA THR A 106 -3.73 6.23 1.09
C THR A 106 -3.32 5.51 2.35
N VAL A 107 -2.47 6.14 3.15
CA VAL A 107 -1.99 5.62 4.44
C VAL A 107 -2.51 6.52 5.56
N HIS A 108 -3.07 5.90 6.59
CA HIS A 108 -3.60 6.57 7.78
C HIS A 108 -2.80 6.10 8.98
N LEU A 109 -2.01 6.98 9.57
CA LEU A 109 -1.09 6.68 10.67
C LEU A 109 -1.62 7.22 12.00
N LYS A 110 -1.41 6.46 13.08
CA LYS A 110 -1.79 6.83 14.45
C LYS A 110 -0.65 6.53 15.44
N ALA A 111 -0.43 7.44 16.39
CA ALA A 111 0.52 7.30 17.50
C ALA A 111 -0.13 6.74 18.78
#